data_AF-A0A8T6L7E9-F1
#
_entry.id   AF-A0A8T6L7E9-F1
#
_cell.length_a   1.000
_cell.length_b   1.000
_cell.length_c   1.000
_cell.angle_alpha   90.00
_cell.angle_beta   90.00
_cell.angle_gamma   90.00
#
_symmetry.space_group_name_H-M   'P 1'
#
loop_
_entity.id
_entity.type
_entity.pdbx_description
1 polymer ?
#
loop_
_entity_poly.entity_id
_entity_poly.type
_entity_poly.pdbx_seq_one_letter_code
_entity_poly.pdbx_strand_id
1 'polypeptide(L)'
;MLIAASLPGWAGAVDVQARAKLFGTAQALPSHDLQRRLDRTPAYDGSADFRLMLRHTAGSVTILADHALTLVSGDSYGLLRTLQPTLDQSPTGDGRRAVNLTWEIESGARHRSWGRLDRLAVQYRLSDWSLTLGRQAVS
;
A
#
# COMPACT_ATOMS: atom_id res chain seq x y z
N MET A 1 11.56 0.51 -21.31
CA MET A 1 10.73 1.23 -22.31
C MET A 1 9.90 2.23 -21.54
N LEU A 2 10.21 3.53 -21.68
CA LEU A 2 9.60 4.62 -20.92
C LEU A 2 8.53 5.25 -21.83
N ILE A 3 7.25 5.12 -21.50
CA ILE A 3 6.17 5.72 -22.28
C ILE A 3 5.91 7.11 -21.68
N ALA A 4 6.46 8.13 -22.33
CA ALA A 4 6.10 9.52 -22.05
C ALA A 4 4.89 9.88 -22.91
N ALA A 5 3.69 9.87 -22.33
CA ALA A 5 2.51 10.45 -22.96
C ALA A 5 2.35 11.89 -22.44
N SER A 6 2.65 12.87 -23.29
CA SER A 6 2.39 14.28 -23.01
C SER A 6 0.95 14.62 -23.38
N LEU A 7 0.10 14.86 -22.37
CA LEU A 7 -1.19 15.51 -22.59
C LEU A 7 -0.95 17.02 -22.78
N PRO A 8 -1.54 17.66 -23.80
CA PRO A 8 -1.26 19.06 -24.12
C PRO A 8 -1.89 19.96 -23.05
N GLY A 9 -1.05 20.71 -22.32
CA GLY A 9 -1.45 21.72 -21.34
C GLY A 9 -0.62 21.76 -20.06
N TRP A 10 0.22 20.76 -19.80
CA TRP A 10 1.02 20.67 -18.57
C TRP A 10 2.52 20.77 -18.92
N ALA A 11 3.06 21.99 -18.97
CA ALA A 11 4.50 22.21 -19.10
C ALA A 11 5.18 21.91 -17.75
N GLY A 12 5.40 20.64 -17.46
CA GLY A 12 6.04 20.19 -16.23
C GLY A 12 6.47 18.73 -16.29
N ALA A 13 7.52 18.38 -15.55
CA ALA A 13 7.98 17.01 -15.45
C ALA A 13 7.00 16.20 -14.57
N VAL A 14 6.49 15.09 -15.10
CA VAL A 14 5.75 14.08 -14.33
C VAL A 14 6.70 12.93 -14.05
N ASP A 15 6.94 12.66 -12.77
CA ASP A 15 7.59 11.44 -12.28
C ASP A 15 6.53 10.50 -11.72
N VAL A 16 6.55 9.26 -12.20
CA VAL A 16 5.67 8.19 -11.75
C VAL A 16 6.53 7.01 -11.34
N GLN A 17 6.43 6.65 -10.07
CA GLN A 17 7.11 5.49 -9.52
C GLN A 17 6.09 4.48 -9.05
N ALA A 18 6.28 3.22 -9.45
CA ALA A 18 5.47 2.11 -8.99
C ALA A 18 6.36 1.12 -8.25
N ARG A 19 5.88 0.61 -7.11
CA ARG A 19 6.52 -0.45 -6.34
C ARG A 19 5.51 -1.57 -6.12
N ALA A 20 5.95 -2.79 -6.37
CA ALA A 20 5.18 -3.99 -6.03
C ALA A 20 6.04 -4.88 -5.14
N LYS A 21 5.47 -5.37 -4.05
CA LYS A 21 6.04 -6.43 -3.21
C LYS A 21 5.03 -7.55 -3.13
N LEU A 22 5.50 -8.78 -3.31
CA LEU A 22 4.69 -10.00 -3.26
C LEU A 22 5.39 -10.98 -2.33
N PHE A 23 4.63 -11.63 -1.48
CA PHE A 23 5.12 -12.64 -0.56
C PHE A 23 4.12 -13.78 -0.50
N GLY A 24 4.62 -15.00 -0.46
CA GLY A 24 3.78 -16.19 -0.35
C GLY A 24 4.52 -17.29 0.36
N THR A 25 3.78 -18.05 1.16
CA THR A 25 4.28 -19.22 1.88
C THR A 25 3.35 -20.39 1.67
N ALA A 26 3.95 -21.55 1.43
CA ALA A 26 3.28 -22.84 1.47
C ALA A 26 3.92 -23.67 2.58
N GLN A 27 3.11 -24.19 3.51
CA GLN A 27 3.60 -24.97 4.64
C GLN A 27 2.95 -26.35 4.67
N ALA A 28 3.78 -27.39 4.63
CA ALA A 28 3.35 -28.75 4.92
C ALA A 28 3.23 -28.91 6.44
N LEU A 29 2.00 -28.88 6.96
CA LEU A 29 1.75 -28.96 8.38
C LEU A 29 2.05 -30.38 8.94
N PRO A 30 2.62 -30.52 10.15
CA PRO A 30 2.83 -31.82 10.80
C PRO A 30 1.52 -32.60 10.99
N SER A 31 1.59 -33.93 11.06
CA SER A 31 0.40 -34.79 11.17
C SER A 31 -0.44 -34.58 12.44
N HIS A 32 0.15 -33.99 13.49
CA HIS A 32 -0.52 -33.65 14.74
C HIS A 32 -1.13 -32.23 14.75
N ASP A 33 -0.93 -31.45 13.69
CA ASP A 33 -1.46 -30.09 13.58
C ASP A 33 -2.99 -30.10 13.44
N LEU A 34 -3.68 -29.21 14.17
CA LEU A 34 -5.13 -29.12 14.19
C LEU A 34 -5.72 -28.73 12.82
N GLN A 35 -5.10 -27.79 12.12
CA GLN A 35 -5.52 -27.38 10.78
C GLN A 35 -5.38 -28.53 9.80
N ARG A 36 -4.26 -29.28 9.85
CA ARG A 36 -4.11 -30.49 9.02
C ARG A 36 -5.14 -31.56 9.33
N ARG A 37 -5.51 -31.73 10.60
CA ARG A 37 -6.53 -32.72 11.01
C ARG A 37 -7.93 -32.34 10.52
N LEU A 38 -8.22 -31.04 10.38
CA LEU A 38 -9.51 -30.53 9.94
C LEU A 38 -9.61 -30.42 8.40
N ASP A 39 -8.63 -29.82 7.73
CA ASP A 39 -8.70 -29.48 6.29
C ASP A 39 -7.80 -30.36 5.40
N ARG A 40 -6.91 -31.19 5.99
CA ARG A 40 -5.98 -32.15 5.32
C ARG A 40 -5.06 -31.58 4.24
N THR A 41 -5.08 -30.27 3.99
CA THR A 41 -4.28 -29.58 2.98
C THR A 41 -3.04 -28.90 3.58
N PRO A 42 -2.00 -28.63 2.75
CA PRO A 42 -0.98 -27.64 3.08
C PRO A 42 -1.63 -26.28 3.33
N ALA A 43 -1.02 -25.48 4.21
CA ALA A 43 -1.46 -24.10 4.44
C ALA A 43 -0.84 -23.16 3.40
N TYR A 44 -1.64 -22.24 2.87
CA TYR A 44 -1.24 -21.24 1.90
C TYR A 44 -1.55 -19.84 2.41
N ASP A 45 -0.52 -19.03 2.54
CA ASP A 45 -0.66 -17.61 2.86
C ASP A 45 0.04 -16.76 1.81
N GLY A 46 -0.56 -15.62 1.50
CA GLY A 46 -0.05 -14.68 0.52
C GLY A 46 -0.34 -13.24 0.90
N SER A 47 0.57 -12.35 0.55
CA SER A 47 0.34 -10.91 0.64
C SER A 47 0.94 -10.19 -0.57
N ALA A 48 0.34 -9.07 -0.91
CA ALA A 48 0.78 -8.18 -1.97
C ALA A 48 0.64 -6.73 -1.52
N ASP A 49 1.66 -5.92 -1.78
CA ASP A 49 1.67 -4.48 -1.54
C ASP A 49 2.04 -3.77 -2.84
N PHE A 50 1.13 -2.96 -3.35
CA PHE A 50 1.32 -2.12 -4.53
C PHE A 50 1.31 -0.66 -4.11
N ARG A 51 2.31 0.10 -4.54
CA ARG A 51 2.39 1.54 -4.28
C ARG A 51 2.63 2.29 -5.56
N LEU A 52 1.86 3.35 -5.75
CA LEU A 52 2.00 4.31 -6.82
C LEU A 52 2.35 5.65 -6.20
N MET A 53 3.44 6.26 -6.65
CA MET A 53 3.89 7.59 -6.22
C MET A 53 3.96 8.47 -7.45
N LEU A 54 3.18 9.54 -7.44
CA LEU A 54 3.12 10.53 -8.49
C LEU A 54 3.67 11.84 -7.98
N ARG A 55 4.60 12.40 -8.73
CA ARG A 55 5.14 13.74 -8.52
C ARG A 55 5.06 14.50 -9.83
N HIS A 56 4.32 15.61 -9.83
CA HIS A 56 4.34 16.54 -10.95
C HIS A 56 4.97 17.85 -10.52
N THR A 57 5.95 18.36 -11.26
CA THR A 57 6.59 19.65 -10.97
C THR A 57 6.45 20.58 -12.16
N ALA A 58 5.85 21.74 -11.93
CA ALA A 58 5.67 22.82 -12.91
C ALA A 58 6.09 24.16 -12.28
N GLY A 59 7.29 24.62 -12.62
CA GLY A 59 7.88 25.83 -12.02
C GLY A 59 7.99 25.72 -10.50
N SER A 60 7.39 26.68 -9.80
CA SER A 60 7.34 26.74 -8.33
C SER A 60 6.34 25.78 -7.69
N VAL A 61 5.49 25.11 -8.47
CA VAL A 61 4.45 24.20 -7.95
C VAL A 61 4.90 22.75 -8.10
N THR A 62 4.73 21.97 -7.03
CA THR A 62 4.86 20.50 -7.05
C THR A 62 3.60 19.86 -6.49
N ILE A 63 3.01 18.94 -7.24
CA ILE A 63 1.89 18.10 -6.81
C ILE A 63 2.44 16.72 -6.47
N LEU A 64 2.06 16.18 -5.31
CA LEU A 64 2.46 14.87 -4.81
C LEU A 64 1.23 14.04 -4.47
N ALA A 65 1.15 12.81 -4.99
CA ALA A 65 0.08 11.87 -4.68
C ALA A 65 0.65 10.45 -4.55
N ASP A 66 0.47 9.82 -3.38
CA ASP A 66 0.90 8.43 -3.14
C ASP A 66 -0.30 7.58 -2.74
N HIS A 67 -0.50 6.50 -3.48
CA HIS A 67 -1.55 5.52 -3.23
C HIS A 67 -0.94 4.14 -2.98
N ALA A 68 -1.40 3.48 -1.92
CA ALA A 68 -1.04 2.12 -1.58
C ALA A 68 -2.28 1.21 -1.66
N LEU A 69 -2.09 0.02 -2.20
CA LEU A 69 -3.06 -1.06 -2.24
C LEU A 69 -2.40 -2.28 -1.62
N THR A 70 -2.99 -2.79 -0.55
CA THR A 70 -2.51 -4.00 0.11
C THR A 70 -3.56 -5.09 -0.01
N LEU A 71 -3.13 -6.30 -0.36
CA LEU A 71 -3.94 -7.51 -0.42
C LEU A 71 -3.31 -8.56 0.48
N VAL A 72 -4.14 -9.26 1.25
CA VAL A 72 -3.73 -10.37 2.09
C VAL A 72 -4.72 -11.51 1.88
N SER A 73 -4.22 -12.72 1.73
CA SER A 73 -5.00 -13.95 1.63
C SER A 73 -4.31 -15.04 2.44
N GLY A 74 -5.08 -15.90 3.09
CA GLY A 74 -4.53 -16.94 3.92
C GLY A 74 -5.59 -17.87 4.48
N ASP A 75 -5.24 -19.15 4.59
CA ASP A 75 -6.06 -20.17 5.25
C ASP A 75 -5.42 -20.75 6.51
N SER A 76 -4.22 -20.27 6.89
CA SER A 76 -3.58 -20.62 8.15
C SER A 76 -4.41 -20.20 9.36
N TYR A 77 -4.78 -21.16 10.20
CA TYR A 77 -5.40 -20.90 11.51
C TYR A 77 -4.31 -20.44 12.48
N GLY A 78 -3.90 -19.17 12.37
CA GLY A 78 -3.00 -18.56 13.34
C GLY A 78 -3.69 -18.42 14.70
N LEU A 79 -3.43 -19.33 15.65
CA LEU A 79 -3.59 -19.07 17.10
C LEU A 79 -2.80 -17.82 17.54
N LEU A 80 -1.84 -17.40 16.72
CA LEU A 80 -1.23 -16.07 16.72
C LEU A 80 -1.65 -15.33 15.44
N ARG A 81 -2.75 -14.58 15.49
CA ARG A 81 -3.16 -13.54 14.52
C ARG A 81 -2.08 -12.47 14.23
N THR A 82 -0.90 -12.60 14.82
CA THR A 82 0.24 -11.66 14.79
C THR A 82 1.37 -12.07 13.84
N LEU A 83 1.35 -13.27 13.25
CA LEU A 83 2.45 -13.78 12.40
C LEU A 83 2.02 -14.14 10.97
N GLN A 84 0.96 -13.53 10.44
CA GLN A 84 0.90 -13.39 8.98
C GLN A 84 2.09 -12.51 8.60
N PRO A 85 3.00 -12.92 7.70
CA PRO A 85 4.03 -12.04 7.17
C PRO A 85 3.33 -10.97 6.31
N THR A 86 2.78 -9.96 6.97
CA THR A 86 2.31 -8.75 6.33
C THR A 86 3.56 -8.04 5.82
N LEU A 87 3.69 -7.98 4.50
CA LEU A 87 4.69 -7.21 3.79
C LEU A 87 4.73 -5.78 4.31
N ASP A 88 5.70 -5.50 5.18
CA ASP A 88 5.77 -4.30 6.01
C ASP A 88 4.51 -4.08 6.86
N GLN A 89 4.68 -3.55 8.07
CA GLN A 89 3.56 -3.09 8.88
C GLN A 89 2.97 -1.81 8.27
N SER A 90 2.40 -1.89 7.06
CA SER A 90 1.56 -0.85 6.49
C SER A 90 0.43 -0.60 7.50
N PRO A 91 0.33 0.61 8.08
CA PRO A 91 -0.69 0.91 9.08
C PRO A 91 -2.08 0.55 8.54
N THR A 92 -2.75 -0.39 9.20
CA THR A 92 -4.09 -0.86 8.84
C THR A 92 -5.19 0.13 9.24
N GLY A 93 -4.80 1.30 9.75
CA GLY A 93 -5.70 2.38 10.10
C GLY A 93 -4.96 3.68 10.43
N ASP A 94 -5.69 4.78 10.28
CA ASP A 94 -5.22 6.14 10.52
C ASP A 94 -5.70 6.67 11.90
N GLY A 95 -5.88 5.80 12.90
CA GLY A 95 -6.53 6.14 14.20
C GLY A 95 -5.84 7.22 15.05
N ARG A 96 -4.63 7.67 14.67
CA ARG A 96 -3.91 8.81 15.28
C ARG A 96 -3.79 10.02 14.34
N ARG A 97 -4.46 10.00 13.18
CA ARG A 97 -4.38 11.06 12.17
C ARG A 97 -5.71 11.80 12.11
N ALA A 98 -5.64 13.10 11.80
CA ALA A 98 -6.82 13.96 11.68
C ALA A 98 -7.76 13.53 10.53
N VAL A 99 -7.23 12.81 9.53
CA VAL A 99 -8.00 12.31 8.39
C VAL A 99 -7.68 10.85 8.16
N ASN A 100 -8.71 10.01 8.20
CA ASN A 100 -8.61 8.62 7.78
C ASN A 100 -8.70 8.54 6.26
N LEU A 101 -7.60 8.13 5.63
CA LEU A 101 -7.53 7.90 4.19
C LEU A 101 -7.24 6.43 3.87
N THR A 102 -7.62 5.54 4.79
CA THR A 102 -7.59 4.10 4.60
C THR A 102 -9.03 3.61 4.50
N TRP A 103 -9.32 2.87 3.45
CA TRP A 103 -10.63 2.26 3.24
C TRP A 103 -10.47 0.80 2.88
N GLU A 104 -11.37 -0.01 3.41
CA GLU A 104 -11.48 -1.41 3.00
C GLU A 104 -12.09 -1.48 1.60
N ILE A 105 -11.49 -2.29 0.74
CA ILE A 105 -12.02 -2.56 -0.60
C ILE A 105 -12.83 -3.85 -0.55
N GLU A 106 -12.29 -4.88 0.09
CA GLU A 106 -12.94 -6.17 0.24
C GLU A 106 -12.48 -6.87 1.53
N SER A 107 -13.40 -7.58 2.17
CA SER A 107 -13.09 -8.50 3.26
C SER A 107 -13.90 -9.78 3.12
N GLY A 108 -13.22 -10.92 3.16
CA GLY A 108 -13.78 -12.25 3.17
C GLY A 108 -13.26 -13.08 4.34
N ALA A 109 -13.69 -14.35 4.42
CA ALA A 109 -13.30 -15.24 5.52
C ALA A 109 -11.79 -15.57 5.51
N ARG A 110 -11.15 -15.54 4.34
CA ARG A 110 -9.75 -15.93 4.11
C ARG A 110 -8.93 -14.86 3.39
N HIS A 111 -9.51 -13.69 3.09
CA HIS A 111 -8.82 -12.64 2.34
C HIS A 111 -9.31 -11.25 2.74
N ARG A 112 -8.45 -10.26 2.55
CA ARG A 112 -8.75 -8.86 2.80
C ARG A 112 -7.93 -7.97 1.89
N SER A 113 -8.53 -6.90 1.39
CA SER A 113 -7.83 -5.85 0.65
C SER A 113 -8.25 -4.47 1.13
N TRP A 114 -7.30 -3.54 1.13
CA TRP A 114 -7.55 -2.15 1.50
C TRP A 114 -6.71 -1.20 0.68
N GLY A 115 -7.30 -0.04 0.39
CA GLY A 115 -6.64 1.09 -0.25
C GLY A 115 -6.25 2.12 0.79
N ARG A 116 -5.16 2.84 0.51
CA ARG A 116 -4.70 3.95 1.34
C ARG A 116 -4.14 5.07 0.51
N LEU A 117 -4.54 6.30 0.81
CA LEU A 117 -3.87 7.50 0.30
C LEU A 117 -2.86 7.97 1.35
N ASP A 118 -1.59 7.69 1.10
CA ASP A 118 -0.49 7.99 2.03
C ASP A 118 -0.13 9.48 1.99
N ARG A 119 -0.10 10.05 0.79
CA ARG A 119 0.27 11.45 0.53
C ARG A 119 -0.67 12.07 -0.50
N LEU A 120 -1.15 13.27 -0.21
CA LEU A 120 -1.81 14.14 -1.17
C LEU A 120 -1.49 15.58 -0.77
N ALA A 121 -0.54 16.18 -1.47
CA ALA A 121 -0.05 17.52 -1.12
C ALA A 121 0.28 18.33 -2.37
N VAL A 122 0.09 19.64 -2.25
CA VAL A 122 0.59 20.64 -3.18
C VAL A 122 1.64 21.45 -2.44
N GLN A 123 2.84 21.49 -3.00
CA GLN A 123 3.96 22.29 -2.51
C GLN A 123 4.16 23.47 -3.44
N TYR A 124 4.32 24.65 -2.88
CA TYR A 124 4.69 25.86 -3.58
C TYR A 124 6.01 26.38 -3.02
N ARG A 125 7.03 26.53 -3.86
CA ARG A 125 8.36 26.99 -3.48
C ARG A 125 8.71 28.30 -4.17
N LEU A 126 8.97 29.30 -3.36
CA LEU A 126 9.61 30.57 -3.71
C LEU A 126 11.08 30.53 -3.28
N SER A 127 11.86 31.56 -3.63
CA SER A 127 13.29 31.64 -3.35
C SER A 127 13.63 31.42 -1.86
N ASP A 128 12.86 32.04 -0.96
CA ASP A 128 13.14 32.01 0.49
C ASP A 128 12.02 31.35 1.33
N TRP A 129 10.95 30.87 0.68
CA TRP A 129 9.74 30.40 1.36
C TRP A 129 9.18 29.15 0.68
N SER A 130 8.65 28.23 1.47
CA SER A 130 7.89 27.10 0.92
C SER A 130 6.61 26.90 1.70
N LEU A 131 5.52 26.69 0.97
CA LEU A 131 4.21 26.38 1.51
C LEU A 131 3.84 24.96 1.07
N THR A 132 3.39 24.13 2.01
CA THR A 132 2.83 22.81 1.71
C THR A 132 1.39 22.78 2.18
N LEU A 133 0.47 22.49 1.27
CA LEU A 133 -0.94 22.30 1.55
C LEU A 133 -1.31 20.84 1.34
N GLY A 134 -1.89 20.21 2.35
CA GLY A 134 -2.34 18.82 2.30
C GLY A 134 -1.55 17.88 3.20
N ARG A 135 -1.66 16.58 2.93
CA ARG A 135 -1.04 15.50 3.70
C ARG A 135 0.28 15.11 3.05
N GLN A 136 1.38 15.42 3.73
CA GLN A 136 2.69 14.88 3.40
C GLN A 136 2.92 13.60 4.23
N ALA A 137 3.37 12.51 3.59
CA ALA A 137 3.88 11.37 4.32
C ALA A 137 5.14 11.82 5.06
N VAL A 138 5.07 11.89 6.39
CA VAL A 138 6.24 12.03 7.25
C VAL A 138 6.85 10.64 7.35
N SER A 139 8.03 10.45 6.74
CA SER A 139 8.85 9.25 6.90
C SER A 139 9.52 9.24 8.26
#